data_AF-W6YBS7-F1
#
_entry.id   AF-W6YBS7-F1
#
_cell.length_a   1.000
_cell.length_b   1.000
_cell.length_c   1.000
_cell.angle_alpha   90.00
_cell.angle_beta   90.00
_cell.angle_gamma   90.00
#
_symmetry.space_group_name_H-M   'P 1'
#
loop_
_entity.id
_entity.type
_entity.pdbx_description
1 polymer ?
#
loop_
_entity_poly.entity_id
_entity_poly.type
_entity_poly.pdbx_seq_one_letter_code
_entity_poly.pdbx_strand_id
1 'polypeptide(L)'
;MADKLRAQQQLEALQARYIGIGSADTTKHEWTSNIARDSLSSYVGHPPLLQYMSIGLGQPREKTRLQLLERMVRPVGPPPEQQD
;
A
#
# COMPACT_ATOMS: atom_id res chain seq x y z
N MET A 1 5.00 -11.33 32.11
CA MET A 1 4.43 -10.02 31.68
C MET A 1 5.47 -9.16 30.97
N ALA A 2 6.71 -9.08 31.45
CA ALA A 2 7.78 -8.29 30.82
C ALA A 2 8.05 -8.65 29.34
N ASP A 3 8.06 -9.94 28.98
CA ASP A 3 8.35 -10.35 27.59
C ASP A 3 7.23 -9.98 26.61
N LYS A 4 5.97 -10.01 27.06
CA LYS A 4 4.83 -9.55 26.25
C LYS A 4 4.94 -8.05 25.96
N LEU A 5 5.31 -7.26 26.96
CA LEU A 5 5.49 -5.81 26.79
C LEU A 5 6.66 -5.49 25.86
N ARG A 6 7.78 -6.21 25.99
CA ARG A 6 8.92 -6.08 25.07
C ARG A 6 8.56 -6.43 23.63
N ALA A 7 7.81 -7.52 23.44
CA ALA A 7 7.35 -7.91 22.11
C ALA A 7 6.43 -6.85 21.48
N GLN A 8 5.55 -6.25 22.28
CA GLN A 8 4.67 -5.19 21.82
C GLN A 8 5.44 -3.92 21.42
N GLN A 9 6.41 -3.49 22.23
CA GLN A 9 7.28 -2.35 21.88
C GLN A 9 8.08 -2.61 20.60
N GLN A 10 8.57 -3.85 20.41
CA GLN A 10 9.25 -4.23 19.17
C GLN A 10 8.31 -4.20 17.96
N LEU A 11 7.07 -4.66 18.11
CA LEU A 11 6.06 -4.61 17.05
C LEU A 11 5.75 -3.15 16.66
N GLU A 12 5.51 -2.28 17.63
CA GLU A 12 5.25 -0.86 17.39
C GLU A 12 6.42 -0.17 16.68
N ALA A 13 7.66 -0.48 17.10
CA ALA A 13 8.86 0.02 16.44
C ALA A 13 8.98 -0.47 14.98
N LEU A 14 8.62 -1.72 14.71
CA LEU A 14 8.60 -2.26 13.35
C LEU A 14 7.50 -1.62 12.50
N GLN A 15 6.28 -1.44 13.05
CA GLN A 15 5.17 -0.78 12.36
C GLN A 15 5.50 0.67 12.00
N ALA A 16 6.23 1.38 12.87
CA ALA A 16 6.70 2.74 12.58
C ALA A 16 7.73 2.79 11.44
N ARG A 17 8.57 1.75 11.30
CA ARG A 17 9.64 1.69 10.30
C ARG A 17 9.15 1.15 8.95
N TYR A 18 8.28 0.16 8.97
CA TYR A 18 7.82 -0.57 7.80
C TYR A 18 6.31 -0.39 7.67
N ILE A 19 5.94 0.59 6.83
CA ILE A 19 4.55 0.92 6.53
C ILE A 19 3.88 -0.34 5.96
N GLY A 20 2.69 -0.66 6.49
CA GLY A 20 1.89 -1.80 6.04
C GLY A 20 1.98 -3.05 6.92
N ILE A 21 2.83 -3.08 7.95
CA ILE A 21 2.78 -4.12 8.97
C ILE A 21 1.44 -4.06 9.70
N GLY A 22 0.68 -5.15 9.64
CA GLY A 22 -0.61 -5.29 10.31
C GLY A 22 -0.52 -5.74 11.78
N SER A 23 -1.68 -5.87 12.39
CA SER A 23 -1.96 -6.43 13.71
C SER A 23 -3.19 -7.34 13.63
N ALA A 24 -3.59 -7.94 14.75
CA ALA A 24 -4.83 -8.73 14.82
C ALA A 24 -6.08 -7.90 14.48
N ASP A 25 -6.01 -6.58 14.66
CA ASP A 25 -7.12 -5.65 14.44
C ASP A 25 -7.08 -5.01 13.03
N THR A 26 -6.13 -5.39 12.17
CA THR A 26 -6.05 -4.86 10.81
C THR A 26 -7.30 -5.21 10.02
N THR A 27 -8.00 -4.17 9.58
CA THR A 27 -9.23 -4.29 8.80
C THR A 27 -8.92 -4.77 7.38
N LYS A 28 -9.94 -5.34 6.73
CA LYS A 28 -9.88 -5.69 5.30
C LYS A 28 -9.52 -4.47 4.44
N HIS A 29 -10.03 -3.29 4.79
CA HIS A 29 -9.76 -2.06 4.03
C HIS A 29 -8.29 -1.63 4.14
N GLU A 30 -7.72 -1.65 5.35
CA GLU A 30 -6.30 -1.32 5.56
C GLU A 30 -5.38 -2.29 4.82
N TRP A 31 -5.63 -3.60 4.97
CA TRP A 31 -4.84 -4.63 4.30
C TRP A 31 -4.88 -4.48 2.77
N THR A 32 -6.08 -4.39 2.20
CA THR A 32 -6.24 -4.27 0.74
C THR A 32 -5.70 -2.95 0.20
N SER A 33 -5.79 -1.85 0.97
CA SER A 33 -5.17 -0.58 0.63
C SER A 33 -3.64 -0.68 0.56
N ASN A 34 -3.00 -1.36 1.52
CA ASN A 34 -1.55 -1.55 1.53
C ASN A 34 -1.08 -2.40 0.35
N ILE A 35 -1.74 -3.55 0.10
CA ILE A 35 -1.43 -4.41 -1.06
C ILE A 35 -1.54 -3.64 -2.39
N ALA A 36 -2.57 -2.80 -2.53
CA ALA A 36 -2.74 -2.02 -3.74
C ALA A 36 -1.65 -0.94 -3.89
N ARG A 37 -1.24 -0.29 -2.80
CA ARG A 37 -0.11 0.65 -2.80
C ARG A 37 1.21 -0.02 -3.13
N ASP A 38 1.47 -1.22 -2.58
CA ASP A 38 2.69 -1.99 -2.88
C ASP A 38 2.76 -2.40 -4.36
N SER A 39 1.62 -2.81 -4.92
CA SER A 39 1.50 -3.14 -6.33
C SER A 39 1.78 -1.92 -7.21
N LEU A 40 1.12 -0.78 -6.93
CA LEU A 40 1.32 0.47 -7.67
C LEU A 40 2.77 0.97 -7.57
N SER A 41 3.36 0.91 -6.37
CA SER A 41 4.77 1.25 -6.13
C SER A 41 5.69 0.37 -6.98
N SER A 42 5.44 -0.93 -7.03
CA SER A 42 6.21 -1.87 -7.86
C SER A 42 6.05 -1.57 -9.35
N TYR A 43 4.85 -1.24 -9.82
CA TYR A 43 4.59 -0.89 -11.22
C TYR A 43 5.36 0.35 -11.65
N VAL A 44 5.43 1.36 -10.77
CA VAL A 44 6.18 2.60 -11.03
C VAL A 44 7.69 2.39 -10.88
N GLY A 45 8.11 1.61 -9.90
CA GLY A 45 9.52 1.40 -9.54
C GLY A 45 10.30 0.50 -10.50
N HIS A 46 9.64 -0.41 -11.22
CA HIS A 46 10.28 -1.30 -12.19
C HIS A 46 10.08 -0.77 -13.62
N PRO A 47 11.13 -0.24 -14.29
CA PRO A 47 10.99 0.34 -15.63
C PRO A 47 10.37 -0.59 -16.68
N PRO A 48 10.66 -1.91 -16.72
CA PRO A 48 10.02 -2.82 -17.67
C PRO A 48 8.51 -2.95 -17.44
N LEU A 49 8.08 -2.92 -16.18
CA LEU A 49 6.67 -3.07 -15.82
C LEU A 49 5.89 -1.78 -16.12
N LEU A 50 6.47 -0.62 -15.79
CA LEU A 50 5.92 0.68 -16.19
C LEU A 50 5.78 0.78 -17.71
N GLN A 51 6.80 0.31 -18.46
CA GLN A 51 6.76 0.29 -19.91
C GLN A 51 5.64 -0.61 -20.43
N TYR A 52 5.51 -1.83 -19.90
CA TYR A 52 4.44 -2.77 -20.24
C TYR A 52 3.06 -2.14 -20.04
N MET A 53 2.83 -1.51 -18.88
CA MET A 53 1.58 -0.81 -18.57
C MET A 53 1.31 0.36 -19.54
N SER A 54 2.34 1.16 -19.86
CA SER A 54 2.19 2.30 -20.77
C SER A 54 1.82 1.88 -22.19
N ILE A 55 2.38 0.77 -22.67
CA ILE A 55 2.03 0.17 -23.97
C ILE A 55 0.59 -0.35 -23.93
N GLY A 56 0.21 -1.10 -22.90
CA GLY A 56 -1.15 -1.64 -22.76
C GLY A 56 -2.23 -0.56 -22.67
N LEU A 57 -1.93 0.60 -22.10
CA LEU A 57 -2.84 1.74 -22.00
C LEU A 57 -2.79 2.69 -23.22
N GLY A 58 -1.82 2.52 -24.12
CA GLY A 58 -1.62 3.42 -25.26
C GLY A 58 -1.27 4.86 -24.84
N GLN A 59 -0.53 5.03 -23.75
CA GLN A 59 -0.21 6.35 -23.18
C GLN A 59 1.30 6.56 -23.04
N PRO A 60 1.77 7.82 -23.05
CA PRO A 60 3.16 8.12 -22.72
C PRO A 60 3.52 7.61 -21.32
N ARG A 61 4.74 7.08 -21.17
CA ARG A 61 5.23 6.47 -19.92
C ARG A 61 5.06 7.39 -18.70
N GLU A 62 5.37 8.68 -18.83
CA GLU A 62 5.23 9.63 -17.73
C GLU A 62 3.77 9.93 -17.37
N LYS A 63 2.86 9.89 -18.34
CA LYS A 63 1.42 10.01 -18.08
C LYS A 63 0.89 8.80 -17.32
N THR A 64 1.30 7.60 -17.71
CA THR A 64 0.98 6.36 -16.97
C THR A 64 1.57 6.40 -15.57
N ARG A 65 2.82 6.87 -15.40
CA ARG A 65 3.46 7.01 -14.09
C ARG A 65 2.66 7.93 -13.18
N LEU A 66 2.29 9.13 -13.65
CA LEU A 66 1.49 10.08 -12.88
C LEU A 66 0.14 9.46 -12.46
N GLN A 67 -0.56 8.83 -13.40
CA GLN A 67 -1.83 8.17 -13.13
C GLN A 67 -1.72 7.07 -12.06
N LEU A 68 -0.65 6.27 -12.08
CA LEU A 68 -0.42 5.23 -11.07
C LEU A 68 -0.12 5.83 -9.69
N LEU A 69 0.63 6.93 -9.62
CA LEU A 69 0.91 7.66 -8.38
C LEU A 69 -0.37 8.27 -7.78
N GLU A 70 -1.20 8.92 -8.61
CA GLU A 70 -2.48 9.50 -8.17
C GLU A 70 -3.43 8.43 -7.60
N ARG A 71 -3.43 7.23 -8.18
CA ARG A 71 -4.23 6.10 -7.69
C ARG A 71 -3.82 5.62 -6.28
N MET A 72 -2.61 5.92 -5.80
CA MET A 72 -2.15 5.48 -4.48
C MET A 72 -2.90 6.15 -3.31
N VAL A 73 -3.56 7.29 -3.54
CA VAL A 73 -4.27 8.05 -2.50
C VAL A 73 -5.42 7.21 -1.90
N ARG A 74 -6.29 6.69 -2.77
CA ARG A 74 -7.44 5.83 -2.40
C ARG A 74 -7.60 4.69 -3.40
N PRO A 75 -6.69 3.70 -3.40
CA PRO A 75 -6.64 2.68 -4.44
C PRO A 75 -7.83 1.71 -4.40
N VAL A 76 -8.48 1.57 -3.23
CA VAL A 76 -9.62 0.68 -3.00
C VAL A 76 -10.89 1.45 -2.58
N GLY A 77 -10.94 2.75 -2.83
CA GLY A 77 -12.06 3.61 -2.43
C GLY A 77 -12.00 4.09 -0.97
N PRO A 78 -13.05 4.81 -0.51
CA PRO A 78 -13.14 5.28 0.86
C PRO A 78 -13.23 4.11 1.85
N PRO A 79 -12.78 4.29 3.10
CA PRO A 79 -12.99 3.31 4.15
C PRO A 79 -14.49 3.07 4.40
N PRO A 80 -14.88 1.86 4.84
CA PRO A 80 -16.26 1.60 5.22
C PRO A 80 -16.67 2.52 6.37
N GLU A 81 -17.96 2.88 6.41
CA GLU A 81 -18.53 3.60 7.55
C GLU A 81 -18.32 2.76 8.83
N GLN A 82 -17.85 3.40 9.90
CA GLN A 82 -17.76 2.75 11.20
C GLN A 82 -19.18 2.40 11.63
N GLN A 83 -19.47 1.11 11.78
CA GLN A 83 -20.67 0.66 12.48
C GLN A 83 -20.38 0.84 13.97
N ASP A 84 -21.13 1.72 14.62
CA ASP A 84 -21.09 1.91 16.07
C ASP A 84 -21.35 0.61 16.84
#